data_AF-A0A5C7LKS0-F1
#
_entry.id   AF-A0A5C7LKS0-F1
#
_cell.length_a   1.000
_cell.length_b   1.000
_cell.length_c   1.000
_cell.angle_alpha   90.00
_cell.angle_beta   90.00
_cell.angle_gamma   90.00
#
_symmetry.space_group_name_H-M   'P 1'
#
loop_
_entity.id
_entity.type
_entity.pdbx_description
1 polymer ?
#
loop_
_entity_poly.entity_id
_entity_poly.type
_entity_poly.pdbx_seq_one_letter_code
_entity_poly.pdbx_strand_id
1 'polypeptide(L)'
;DGVAIPAELNDYFDEIEQLMECRIDPGQRAWYAEKQRNDFAGAEERMWREYPSTPSEAFQQSVAGNYFAKELIHLRKRGGITQVPVLDSPVYTFWDIGRSDGTAIWFMQMLNGEDRFIDYEEAHNEDLRHYAQLLQKKGYVYGGHFLPHDANHRRLSDFNRSTKEMLQALLPSHRFFVVPVVSHLMTGIYTTRKHLKAAWFDQEGTKQGIDRLSNYKKKWSSADARYLDDTPDKSNGCSEGADAFRQYAQAKELGLIASMADTQNSYVEAPAPEVY
;
A
#
# COMPACT_ATOMS: atom_id res chain seq x y z
N ASP A 1 18.06 39.93 -20.87
CA ASP A 1 16.61 39.66 -20.87
C ASP A 1 16.30 38.54 -19.89
N GLY A 2 15.39 38.78 -18.96
CA GLY A 2 15.06 37.82 -17.90
C GLY A 2 14.12 36.74 -18.42
N VAL A 3 14.48 35.47 -18.20
CA VAL A 3 13.61 34.33 -18.49
C VAL A 3 12.37 34.43 -17.60
N ALA A 4 11.17 34.40 -18.21
CA ALA A 4 9.93 34.31 -17.47
C ALA A 4 9.76 32.91 -16.87
N ILE A 5 9.95 32.80 -15.56
CA ILE A 5 9.75 31.58 -14.77
C ILE A 5 8.26 31.47 -14.39
N PRO A 6 7.55 30.40 -14.76
CA PRO A 6 6.19 30.13 -14.33
C PRO A 6 6.04 30.19 -12.80
N ALA A 7 4.90 30.66 -12.31
CA ALA A 7 4.62 30.72 -10.86
C ALA A 7 4.80 29.35 -10.19
N GLU A 8 4.31 28.29 -10.83
CA GLU A 8 4.42 26.90 -10.37
C GLU A 8 5.86 26.44 -10.17
N LEU A 9 6.81 26.92 -10.99
CA LEU A 9 8.23 26.60 -10.82
C LEU A 9 8.87 27.42 -9.70
N ASN A 10 8.43 28.66 -9.47
CA ASN A 10 8.88 29.41 -8.29
C ASN A 10 8.44 28.73 -7.00
N ASP A 11 7.19 28.28 -6.93
CA ASP A 11 6.67 27.54 -5.77
C ASP A 11 7.45 26.23 -5.53
N TYR A 12 7.79 25.51 -6.62
CA TYR A 12 8.63 24.31 -6.57
C TYR A 12 10.03 24.59 -5.98
N PHE A 13 10.70 25.64 -6.45
CA PHE A 13 12.03 25.98 -5.94
C PHE A 13 11.99 26.46 -4.49
N ASP A 14 10.94 27.19 -4.09
CA ASP A 14 10.76 27.62 -2.70
C ASP A 14 10.56 26.42 -1.76
N GLU A 15 9.85 25.37 -2.20
CA GLU A 15 9.70 24.11 -1.47
C GLU A 15 11.04 23.37 -1.30
N ILE A 16 11.88 23.35 -2.35
CA ILE A 16 13.21 22.73 -2.28
C ILE A 16 14.15 23.49 -1.35
N GLU A 17 14.15 24.83 -1.43
CA GLU A 17 14.96 25.66 -0.53
C GLU A 17 14.64 25.39 0.93
N GLN A 18 13.37 25.18 1.27
CA GLN A 18 12.95 24.80 2.61
C GLN A 18 13.39 23.38 2.97
N LEU A 19 13.12 22.41 2.10
CA LEU A 19 13.39 20.99 2.35
C LEU A 19 14.88 20.69 2.50
N MET A 20 15.70 21.33 1.67
CA MET A 20 17.15 21.12 1.61
C MET A 20 17.93 22.15 2.42
N GLU A 21 17.24 23.06 3.11
CA GLU A 21 17.83 24.17 3.86
C GLU A 21 18.86 24.95 3.02
N CYS A 22 18.50 25.25 1.76
CA CYS A 22 19.40 25.85 0.78
C CYS A 22 18.80 27.10 0.12
N ARG A 23 19.58 27.76 -0.74
CA ARG A 23 19.13 28.86 -1.61
C ARG A 23 19.45 28.53 -3.06
N ILE A 24 18.46 28.65 -3.93
CA ILE A 24 18.55 28.45 -5.38
C ILE A 24 18.53 29.82 -6.02
N ASP A 25 19.62 30.17 -6.69
CA ASP A 25 19.75 31.51 -7.26
C ASP A 25 18.77 31.72 -8.44
N PRO A 26 18.33 32.96 -8.72
CA PRO A 26 17.40 33.23 -9.81
C PRO A 26 17.87 32.72 -11.19
N GLY A 27 19.18 32.67 -11.43
CA GLY A 27 19.79 32.12 -12.63
C GLY A 27 19.63 30.60 -12.74
N GLN A 28 19.82 29.85 -11.65
CA GLN A 28 19.51 28.41 -11.60
C GLN A 28 18.03 28.14 -11.86
N ARG A 29 17.12 28.92 -11.25
CA ARG A 29 15.68 28.79 -11.48
C ARG A 29 15.31 29.07 -12.94
N ALA A 30 15.90 30.11 -13.53
CA ALA A 30 15.72 30.48 -14.93
C ALA A 30 16.24 29.39 -15.89
N TRP A 31 17.44 28.88 -15.63
CA TRP A 31 18.03 27.80 -16.42
C TRP A 31 17.18 26.53 -16.35
N TYR A 32 16.70 26.14 -15.17
CA TYR A 32 15.85 24.97 -15.01
C TYR A 32 14.53 25.14 -15.76
N ALA A 33 13.89 26.32 -15.67
CA ALA A 33 12.67 26.62 -16.40
C ALA A 33 12.86 26.60 -17.92
N GLU A 34 13.98 27.11 -18.43
CA GLU A 34 14.33 27.02 -19.85
C GLU A 34 14.63 25.59 -20.29
N LYS A 35 15.40 24.84 -19.50
CA LYS A 35 15.70 23.44 -19.79
C LYS A 35 14.44 22.59 -19.84
N GLN A 36 13.56 22.73 -18.86
CA GLN A 36 12.27 22.05 -18.86
C GLN A 36 11.43 22.43 -20.08
N ARG A 37 11.36 23.73 -20.42
CA ARG A 37 10.57 24.21 -21.56
C ARG A 37 11.13 23.75 -22.91
N ASN A 38 12.44 23.76 -23.09
CA ASN A 38 13.07 23.51 -24.38
C ASN A 38 13.29 22.01 -24.64
N ASP A 39 13.71 21.27 -23.61
CA ASP A 39 14.18 19.89 -23.78
C ASP A 39 13.15 18.86 -23.28
N PHE A 40 12.21 19.27 -22.42
CA PHE A 40 11.28 18.37 -21.72
C PHE A 40 9.81 18.83 -21.71
N ALA A 41 9.39 19.68 -22.64
CA ALA A 41 7.99 20.12 -22.73
C ALA A 41 7.02 18.93 -22.88
N GLY A 42 6.07 18.80 -21.95
CA GLY A 42 5.11 17.69 -21.90
C GLY A 42 5.68 16.36 -21.38
N ALA A 43 6.92 16.37 -20.88
CA ALA A 43 7.59 15.26 -20.21
C ALA A 43 8.39 15.78 -19.01
N GLU A 44 7.76 16.65 -18.22
CA GLU A 44 8.38 17.39 -17.11
C GLU A 44 9.04 16.47 -16.08
N GLU A 45 8.55 15.23 -15.94
CA GLU A 45 9.13 14.21 -15.07
C GLU A 45 10.55 13.78 -15.47
N ARG A 46 10.95 13.99 -16.74
CA ARG A 46 12.33 13.74 -17.19
C ARG A 46 13.29 14.79 -16.65
N MET A 47 12.81 15.98 -16.30
CA MET A 47 13.62 17.00 -15.66
C MET A 47 14.12 16.50 -14.30
N TRP A 48 13.25 15.89 -13.48
CA TRP A 48 13.64 15.26 -12.22
C TRP A 48 14.56 14.06 -12.42
N ARG A 49 14.47 13.39 -13.57
CA ARG A 49 15.31 12.24 -13.90
C ARG A 49 16.72 12.62 -14.30
N GLU A 50 16.89 13.69 -15.05
CA GLU A 50 18.21 14.08 -15.56
C GLU A 50 18.86 15.16 -14.69
N TYR A 51 18.04 15.96 -14.00
CA TYR A 51 18.43 17.09 -13.18
C TYR A 51 17.60 17.14 -11.88
N PRO A 52 17.69 16.11 -11.00
CA PRO A 52 16.99 16.11 -9.72
C PRO A 52 17.45 17.26 -8.83
N SER A 53 16.50 17.95 -8.20
CA SER A 53 16.77 19.06 -7.28
C SER A 53 17.00 18.57 -5.84
N THR A 54 16.59 17.35 -5.51
CA THR A 54 16.82 16.71 -4.21
C THR A 54 17.36 15.28 -4.37
N PRO A 55 18.10 14.75 -3.38
CA PRO A 55 18.51 13.35 -3.40
C PRO A 55 17.32 12.39 -3.52
N SER A 56 16.18 12.68 -2.90
CA SER A 56 14.99 11.84 -2.98
C SER A 56 14.38 11.83 -4.38
N GLU A 57 14.41 12.94 -5.12
CA GLU A 57 14.03 12.98 -6.54
C GLU A 57 14.97 12.13 -7.41
N ALA A 58 16.26 12.11 -7.09
CA ALA A 58 17.23 11.24 -7.77
C ALA A 58 16.94 9.74 -7.51
N PHE A 59 16.38 9.39 -6.34
CA PHE A 59 15.89 8.04 -6.05
C PHE A 59 14.46 7.76 -6.59
N GLN A 60 13.67 8.81 -6.90
CA GLN A 60 12.33 8.69 -7.51
C GLN A 60 12.36 8.45 -9.04
N GLN A 61 13.54 8.19 -9.62
CA GLN A 61 13.85 8.14 -11.05
C GLN A 61 13.08 7.13 -11.94
N SER A 62 11.97 6.55 -11.48
CA SER A 62 11.00 5.93 -12.40
C SER A 62 9.56 6.01 -11.88
N VAL A 63 8.94 7.19 -11.84
CA VAL A 63 7.46 7.29 -11.73
C VAL A 63 6.78 6.62 -12.95
N ALA A 64 7.45 6.64 -14.11
CA ALA A 64 6.97 6.00 -15.33
C ALA A 64 6.82 4.49 -15.13
N GLY A 65 5.61 3.98 -15.40
CA GLY A 65 5.29 2.56 -15.26
C GLY A 65 4.84 2.14 -13.86
N ASN A 66 5.08 2.92 -12.81
CA ASN A 66 4.61 2.58 -11.46
C ASN A 66 3.11 2.80 -11.30
N TYR A 67 2.43 1.86 -10.63
CA TYR A 67 0.97 1.91 -10.45
C TYR A 67 0.53 2.93 -9.41
N PHE A 68 1.29 3.14 -8.33
CA PHE A 68 0.85 3.95 -7.17
C PHE A 68 1.75 5.15 -6.86
N ALA A 69 2.76 5.43 -7.70
CA ALA A 69 3.73 6.49 -7.43
C ALA A 69 3.07 7.87 -7.21
N LYS A 70 2.07 8.22 -8.03
CA LYS A 70 1.35 9.50 -7.89
C LYS A 70 0.61 9.58 -6.56
N GLU A 71 -0.11 8.52 -6.19
CA GLU A 71 -0.86 8.44 -4.94
C GLU A 71 0.07 8.52 -3.72
N LEU A 72 1.24 7.86 -3.76
CA LEU A 72 2.21 7.89 -2.67
C LEU A 72 2.89 9.26 -2.52
N ILE A 73 3.13 10.00 -3.62
CA ILE A 73 3.59 11.39 -3.56
C ILE A 73 2.56 12.26 -2.83
N HIS A 74 1.28 12.17 -3.21
CA HIS A 74 0.22 12.91 -2.52
C HIS A 74 0.08 12.52 -1.05
N LEU A 75 0.23 11.23 -0.74
CA LEU A 75 0.16 10.71 0.62
C LEU A 75 1.30 11.27 1.48
N ARG A 76 2.54 11.31 0.97
CA ARG A 76 3.68 11.95 1.63
C ARG A 76 3.45 13.45 1.82
N LYS A 77 3.01 14.16 0.77
CA LYS A 77 2.77 15.61 0.82
C LYS A 77 1.75 16.02 1.90
N ARG A 78 0.72 15.18 2.14
CA ARG A 78 -0.26 15.43 3.20
C ARG A 78 0.13 14.90 4.59
N GLY A 79 1.35 14.37 4.76
CA GLY A 79 1.83 13.80 6.03
C GLY A 79 1.25 12.43 6.37
N GLY A 80 0.72 11.68 5.39
CA GLY A 80 0.09 10.37 5.61
C GLY A 80 1.06 9.23 5.93
N ILE A 81 2.37 9.43 5.72
CA ILE A 81 3.43 8.53 6.22
C ILE A 81 4.06 9.25 7.40
N THR A 82 3.85 8.72 8.61
CA THR A 82 4.20 9.41 9.86
C THR A 82 4.30 8.40 10.99
N GLN A 83 4.56 8.84 12.22
CA GLN A 83 4.40 7.98 13.38
C GLN A 83 2.91 7.70 13.65
N VAL A 84 2.53 6.44 13.57
CA VAL A 84 1.15 5.99 13.81
C VAL A 84 1.14 5.13 15.07
N PRO A 85 0.69 5.65 16.23
CA PRO A 85 0.61 4.86 17.45
C PRO A 85 -0.38 3.71 17.28
N VAL A 86 0.03 2.53 17.74
CA VAL A 86 -0.85 1.37 17.90
C VAL A 86 -1.84 1.64 19.02
N LEU A 87 -3.13 1.49 18.72
CA LEU A 87 -4.21 1.72 19.67
C LEU A 87 -4.71 0.41 20.29
N ASP A 88 -5.48 0.50 21.38
CA ASP A 88 -6.23 -0.62 21.95
C ASP A 88 -7.50 -0.91 21.13
N SER A 89 -7.33 -1.13 19.82
CA SER A 89 -8.41 -1.37 18.87
C SER A 89 -8.11 -2.59 18.00
N PRO A 90 -9.13 -3.31 17.51
CA PRO A 90 -8.91 -4.50 16.71
C PRO A 90 -8.05 -4.24 15.47
N VAL A 91 -7.07 -5.10 15.25
CA VAL A 91 -6.22 -5.10 14.06
C VAL A 91 -6.83 -6.01 13.00
N TYR A 92 -6.98 -5.48 11.80
CA TYR A 92 -7.40 -6.21 10.61
C TYR A 92 -6.19 -6.45 9.73
N THR A 93 -6.08 -7.65 9.17
CA THR A 93 -4.94 -8.01 8.34
C THR A 93 -5.33 -8.40 6.94
N PHE A 94 -4.48 -8.09 5.97
CA PHE A 94 -4.72 -8.32 4.55
C PHE A 94 -3.55 -9.05 3.94
N TRP A 95 -3.84 -10.17 3.30
CA TRP A 95 -2.84 -11.15 2.92
C TRP A 95 -2.76 -11.25 1.40
N ASP A 96 -1.54 -11.39 0.90
CA ASP A 96 -1.29 -12.09 -0.36
C ASP A 96 -0.48 -13.33 -0.04
N ILE A 97 -0.92 -14.48 -0.56
CA ILE A 97 -0.28 -15.78 -0.33
C ILE A 97 0.12 -16.30 -1.71
N GLY A 98 1.36 -16.04 -2.08
CA GLY A 98 1.93 -16.41 -3.35
C GLY A 98 1.96 -17.93 -3.56
N ARG A 99 1.84 -18.33 -4.82
CA ARG A 99 1.97 -19.74 -5.24
C ARG A 99 3.42 -20.23 -5.26
N SER A 100 4.37 -19.31 -5.36
CA SER A 100 5.82 -19.53 -5.44
C SER A 100 6.55 -19.05 -4.18
N ASP A 101 5.89 -19.19 -3.04
CA ASP A 101 6.45 -19.11 -1.68
C ASP A 101 6.65 -17.72 -1.04
N GLY A 102 6.16 -16.62 -1.61
CA GLY A 102 6.10 -15.31 -0.93
C GLY A 102 4.75 -15.05 -0.26
N THR A 103 4.74 -14.55 0.98
CA THR A 103 3.50 -14.05 1.63
C THR A 103 3.76 -12.66 2.19
N ALA A 104 2.80 -11.75 1.96
CA ALA A 104 2.79 -10.41 2.54
C ALA A 104 1.54 -10.20 3.39
N ILE A 105 1.68 -9.49 4.51
CA ILE A 105 0.62 -9.19 5.46
C ILE A 105 0.68 -7.71 5.85
N TRP A 106 -0.38 -6.98 5.56
CA TRP A 106 -0.61 -5.63 6.09
C TRP A 106 -1.42 -5.68 7.37
N PHE A 107 -1.09 -4.84 8.35
CA PHE A 107 -1.80 -4.72 9.63
C PHE A 107 -2.41 -3.33 9.76
N MET A 108 -3.72 -3.25 9.97
CA MET A 108 -4.47 -2.00 9.93
C MET A 108 -5.45 -1.86 11.10
N GLN A 109 -5.53 -0.66 11.68
CA GLN A 109 -6.56 -0.26 12.62
C GLN A 109 -7.45 0.83 12.00
N MET A 110 -8.74 0.78 12.27
CA MET A 110 -9.67 1.83 11.86
C MET A 110 -9.83 2.87 12.98
N LEU A 111 -9.78 4.15 12.63
CA LEU A 111 -10.06 5.25 13.56
C LEU A 111 -10.79 6.37 12.83
N ASN A 112 -12.05 6.66 13.21
CA ASN A 112 -12.82 7.80 12.68
C ASN A 112 -12.83 7.91 11.14
N GLY A 113 -12.86 6.78 10.43
CA GLY A 113 -12.85 6.72 8.96
C GLY A 113 -11.46 6.68 8.32
N GLU A 114 -10.39 6.77 9.12
CA GLU A 114 -9.00 6.58 8.70
C GLU A 114 -8.61 5.10 8.79
N ASP A 115 -7.89 4.62 7.76
CA ASP A 115 -7.30 3.28 7.75
C ASP A 115 -5.82 3.41 8.10
N ARG A 116 -5.48 3.06 9.34
CA ARG A 116 -4.15 3.29 9.90
C ARG A 116 -3.35 2.00 9.85
N PHE A 117 -2.49 1.88 8.84
CA PHE A 117 -1.55 0.78 8.69
C PHE A 117 -0.41 0.95 9.69
N ILE A 118 -0.35 0.04 10.66
CA ILE A 118 0.59 0.11 11.78
C ILE A 118 1.81 -0.77 11.56
N ASP A 119 1.70 -1.77 10.69
CA ASP A 119 2.74 -2.79 10.53
C ASP A 119 2.61 -3.47 9.15
N TYR A 120 3.71 -4.09 8.73
CA TYR A 120 3.85 -4.83 7.49
C TYR A 120 4.84 -5.97 7.68
N GLU A 121 4.48 -7.17 7.23
CA GLU A 121 5.36 -8.33 7.24
C GLU A 121 5.38 -9.00 5.88
N GLU A 122 6.56 -9.39 5.42
CA GLU A 122 6.73 -10.13 4.19
C GLU A 122 7.90 -11.12 4.33
N ALA A 123 7.63 -12.37 4.00
CA ALA A 123 8.64 -13.42 4.03
C ALA A 123 8.46 -14.38 2.85
N HIS A 124 9.55 -15.05 2.51
CA HIS A 124 9.61 -16.05 1.45
C HIS A 124 10.03 -17.42 2.01
N ASN A 125 9.54 -18.50 1.41
CA ASN A 125 9.85 -19.89 1.77
C ASN A 125 9.41 -20.28 3.19
N GLU A 126 8.36 -19.63 3.71
CA GLU A 126 7.81 -19.90 5.03
C GLU A 126 6.47 -20.63 4.92
N ASP A 127 6.17 -21.48 5.90
CA ASP A 127 4.91 -22.21 5.97
C ASP A 127 3.82 -21.44 6.75
N LEU A 128 2.59 -21.94 6.75
CA LEU A 128 1.49 -21.29 7.49
C LEU A 128 1.71 -21.28 9.02
N ARG A 129 2.57 -22.15 9.57
CA ARG A 129 2.87 -22.18 11.01
C ARG A 129 3.75 -20.99 11.39
N HIS A 130 4.72 -20.64 10.54
CA HIS A 130 5.51 -19.43 10.68
C HIS A 130 4.59 -18.21 10.86
N TYR A 131 3.66 -18.00 9.94
CA TYR A 131 2.77 -16.84 10.01
C TYR A 131 1.80 -16.91 11.20
N ALA A 132 1.35 -18.09 11.61
CA ALA A 132 0.55 -18.24 12.82
C ALA A 132 1.32 -17.84 14.09
N GLN A 133 2.60 -18.22 14.18
CA GLN A 133 3.48 -17.82 15.28
C GLN A 133 3.79 -16.33 15.24
N LEU A 134 4.03 -15.76 14.06
CA LEU A 134 4.23 -14.33 13.84
C LEU A 134 3.04 -13.53 14.37
N LEU A 135 1.82 -13.91 14.00
CA LEU A 135 0.60 -13.24 14.47
C LEU A 135 0.48 -13.28 16.00
N GLN A 136 0.73 -14.43 16.62
CA GLN A 136 0.69 -14.58 18.07
C GLN A 136 1.78 -13.75 18.76
N LYS A 137 3.00 -13.74 18.20
CA LYS A 137 4.14 -12.98 18.74
C LYS A 137 3.90 -11.48 18.71
N LYS A 138 3.24 -10.95 17.67
CA LYS A 138 2.88 -9.52 17.60
C LYS A 138 1.90 -9.11 18.70
N GLY A 139 1.10 -10.05 19.22
CA GLY A 139 0.26 -9.81 20.40
C GLY A 139 -0.91 -8.86 20.20
N TYR A 140 -1.24 -8.52 18.95
CA TYR A 140 -2.40 -7.67 18.66
C TYR A 140 -3.72 -8.39 18.95
N VAL A 141 -4.75 -7.60 19.31
CA VAL A 141 -6.13 -8.07 19.30
C VAL A 141 -6.63 -8.06 17.87
N TYR A 142 -6.85 -9.23 17.26
CA TYR A 142 -7.25 -9.31 15.86
C TYR A 142 -8.78 -9.26 15.69
N GLY A 143 -9.26 -8.37 14.83
CA GLY A 143 -10.67 -8.30 14.41
C GLY A 143 -10.99 -9.27 13.28
N GLY A 144 -10.04 -9.47 12.36
CA GLY A 144 -10.19 -10.40 11.24
C GLY A 144 -9.00 -10.43 10.30
N HIS A 145 -8.86 -11.55 9.58
CA HIS A 145 -7.84 -11.76 8.56
C HIS A 145 -8.51 -11.93 7.20
N PHE A 146 -8.13 -11.10 6.24
CA PHE A 146 -8.65 -11.08 4.88
C PHE A 146 -7.66 -11.77 3.95
N LEU A 147 -8.04 -12.96 3.50
CA LEU A 147 -7.27 -13.85 2.66
C LEU A 147 -7.64 -13.65 1.17
N PRO A 148 -6.71 -13.97 0.25
CA PRO A 148 -6.99 -13.94 -1.17
C PRO A 148 -8.07 -14.94 -1.58
N HIS A 149 -8.75 -14.67 -2.70
CA HIS A 149 -9.88 -15.46 -3.20
C HIS A 149 -9.57 -16.96 -3.33
N ASP A 150 -8.31 -17.31 -3.59
CA ASP A 150 -7.88 -18.68 -3.80
C ASP A 150 -7.58 -19.44 -2.50
N ALA A 151 -7.65 -18.79 -1.34
CA ALA A 151 -7.46 -19.42 -0.04
C ALA A 151 -8.51 -20.50 0.30
N ASN A 152 -9.65 -20.53 -0.42
CA ASN A 152 -10.67 -21.57 -0.32
C ASN A 152 -10.42 -22.78 -1.25
N HIS A 153 -9.51 -22.67 -2.22
CA HIS A 153 -9.19 -23.82 -3.07
C HIS A 153 -8.44 -24.86 -2.24
N ARG A 154 -8.98 -26.08 -2.23
CA ARG A 154 -8.31 -27.21 -1.58
C ARG A 154 -7.09 -27.59 -2.42
N ARG A 155 -5.94 -27.70 -1.76
CA ARG A 155 -4.71 -28.15 -2.42
C ARG A 155 -4.78 -29.67 -2.60
N LEU A 156 -4.23 -30.16 -3.72
CA LEU A 156 -3.98 -31.59 -3.95
C LEU A 156 -2.82 -32.03 -3.03
N SER A 157 -3.08 -32.09 -1.73
CA SER A 157 -2.19 -32.64 -0.71
C SER A 157 -2.87 -33.80 0.00
N ASP A 158 -2.11 -34.59 0.75
CA ASP A 158 -2.57 -35.80 1.46
C ASP A 158 -3.80 -35.55 2.38
N PHE A 159 -4.00 -34.31 2.81
CA PHE A 159 -5.08 -33.92 3.72
C PHE A 159 -6.22 -33.14 3.04
N ASN A 160 -6.10 -32.78 1.75
CA ASN A 160 -7.11 -32.07 0.95
C ASN A 160 -7.74 -30.86 1.66
N ARG A 161 -6.91 -30.01 2.30
CA ARG A 161 -7.37 -28.79 3.00
C ARG A 161 -7.09 -27.54 2.17
N SER A 162 -7.94 -26.53 2.35
CA SER A 162 -7.70 -25.17 1.85
C SER A 162 -6.76 -24.39 2.77
N THR A 163 -6.13 -23.34 2.25
CA THR A 163 -5.27 -22.44 3.06
C THR A 163 -6.02 -21.86 4.24
N LYS A 164 -7.30 -21.48 4.04
CA LYS A 164 -8.17 -21.01 5.11
C LYS A 164 -8.39 -22.06 6.19
N GLU A 165 -8.74 -23.30 5.81
CA GLU A 165 -8.97 -24.40 6.77
C GLU A 165 -7.69 -24.69 7.58
N MET A 166 -6.52 -24.63 6.95
CA MET A 166 -5.23 -24.80 7.62
C MET A 166 -4.94 -23.67 8.62
N LEU A 167 -5.14 -22.41 8.24
CA LEU A 167 -4.98 -21.27 9.15
C LEU A 167 -5.97 -21.31 10.32
N GLN A 168 -7.23 -21.69 10.09
CA GLN A 168 -8.23 -21.87 11.14
C GLN A 168 -7.85 -22.98 12.13
N ALA A 169 -7.22 -24.06 11.66
CA ALA A 169 -6.73 -25.11 12.54
C ALA A 169 -5.55 -24.65 13.41
N LEU A 170 -4.68 -23.77 12.88
CA LEU A 170 -3.53 -23.20 13.61
C LEU A 170 -3.94 -22.07 14.57
N LEU A 171 -5.00 -21.33 14.23
CA LEU A 171 -5.49 -20.16 14.95
C LEU A 171 -7.01 -20.26 15.16
N PRO A 172 -7.50 -21.18 16.00
CA PRO A 172 -8.93 -21.49 16.14
C PRO A 172 -9.77 -20.32 16.67
N SER A 173 -9.17 -19.41 17.44
CA SER A 173 -9.84 -18.21 17.97
C SER A 173 -9.87 -17.04 16.98
N HIS A 174 -9.20 -17.16 15.82
CA HIS A 174 -9.10 -16.10 14.84
C HIS A 174 -10.20 -16.23 13.76
N ARG A 175 -10.60 -15.09 13.19
CA ARG A 175 -11.61 -15.02 12.13
C ARG A 175 -10.94 -14.80 10.79
N PHE A 176 -11.23 -15.68 9.82
CA PHE A 176 -10.68 -15.63 8.47
C PHE A 176 -11.77 -15.44 7.42
N PHE A 177 -11.57 -14.46 6.55
CA PHE A 177 -12.49 -14.07 5.48
C PHE A 177 -11.78 -14.18 4.15
N VAL A 178 -12.51 -14.60 3.12
CA VAL A 178 -11.97 -14.67 1.76
C VAL A 178 -12.53 -13.50 1.00
N VAL A 179 -11.64 -12.62 0.52
CA VAL A 179 -12.03 -11.49 -0.31
C VAL A 179 -12.37 -12.04 -1.71
N PRO A 180 -13.53 -11.68 -2.29
CA PRO A 180 -13.89 -12.10 -3.65
C PRO A 180 -12.81 -11.74 -4.67
N VAL A 181 -12.77 -12.39 -5.83
CA VAL A 181 -11.83 -12.01 -6.89
C VAL A 181 -12.28 -10.73 -7.62
N VAL A 182 -11.35 -9.86 -8.00
CA VAL A 182 -11.60 -8.81 -9.01
C VAL A 182 -11.19 -9.35 -10.37
N SER A 183 -12.15 -9.45 -11.30
CA SER A 183 -11.92 -10.04 -12.64
C SER A 183 -10.91 -9.26 -13.49
N HIS A 184 -10.78 -7.96 -13.26
CA HIS A 184 -9.87 -7.09 -14.01
C HIS A 184 -8.87 -6.42 -13.06
N LEU A 185 -7.58 -6.62 -13.33
CA LEU A 185 -6.50 -6.03 -12.54
C LEU A 185 -6.67 -4.52 -12.38
N MET A 186 -6.92 -3.81 -13.48
CA MET A 186 -7.01 -2.35 -13.47
C MET A 186 -8.15 -1.83 -12.58
N THR A 187 -9.26 -2.56 -12.48
CA THR A 187 -10.31 -2.24 -11.50
C THR A 187 -9.76 -2.28 -10.09
N GLY A 188 -9.01 -3.33 -9.74
CA GLY A 188 -8.33 -3.44 -8.45
C GLY A 188 -7.30 -2.32 -8.20
N ILE A 189 -6.54 -1.92 -9.24
CA ILE A 189 -5.61 -0.79 -9.17
C ILE A 189 -6.35 0.51 -8.87
N TYR A 190 -7.44 0.81 -9.59
CA TYR A 190 -8.21 2.04 -9.38
C TYR A 190 -8.87 2.08 -8.00
N THR A 191 -9.43 0.96 -7.54
CA THR A 191 -9.96 0.82 -6.18
C THR A 191 -8.87 1.06 -5.14
N THR A 192 -7.66 0.56 -5.37
CA THR A 192 -6.51 0.79 -4.48
C THR A 192 -6.11 2.26 -4.43
N ARG A 193 -6.03 2.92 -5.58
CA ARG A 193 -5.75 4.37 -5.65
C ARG A 193 -6.81 5.20 -4.92
N LYS A 194 -8.09 4.81 -5.02
CA LYS A 194 -9.20 5.45 -4.30
C LYS A 194 -8.98 5.37 -2.79
N HIS A 195 -8.68 4.19 -2.26
CA HIS A 195 -8.55 3.97 -0.81
C HIS A 195 -7.19 4.39 -0.22
N LEU A 196 -6.12 4.46 -1.04
CA LEU A 196 -4.84 5.05 -0.63
C LEU A 196 -4.99 6.50 -0.13
N LYS A 197 -5.97 7.25 -0.65
CA LYS A 197 -6.20 8.64 -0.25
C LYS A 197 -6.51 8.82 1.24
N ALA A 198 -7.17 7.83 1.86
CA ALA A 198 -7.56 7.85 3.27
C ALA A 198 -6.62 7.04 4.18
N ALA A 199 -5.65 6.32 3.60
CA ALA A 199 -4.73 5.46 4.33
C ALA A 199 -3.65 6.26 5.06
N TRP A 200 -3.33 5.86 6.28
CA TRP A 200 -2.18 6.35 7.05
C TRP A 200 -1.21 5.21 7.26
N PHE A 201 0.09 5.49 7.22
CA PHE A 201 1.13 4.48 7.30
C PHE A 201 2.12 4.83 8.39
N ASP A 202 2.35 3.90 9.32
CA ASP A 202 3.45 4.02 10.27
C ASP A 202 4.79 4.01 9.53
N GLN A 203 5.59 5.05 9.71
CA GLN A 203 6.82 5.24 8.95
C GLN A 203 7.85 4.12 9.14
N GLU A 204 7.89 3.48 10.32
CA GLU A 204 8.83 2.40 10.62
C GLU A 204 8.19 1.04 10.33
N GLY A 205 7.04 0.75 10.94
CA GLY A 205 6.33 -0.52 10.84
C GLY A 205 5.87 -0.85 9.42
N THR A 206 5.69 0.14 8.55
CA THR A 206 5.26 -0.08 7.16
C THR A 206 6.33 0.25 6.12
N LYS A 207 7.57 0.52 6.55
CA LYS A 207 8.66 0.95 5.65
C LYS A 207 8.86 0.03 4.45
N GLN A 208 8.91 -1.29 4.68
CA GLN A 208 9.06 -2.28 3.61
C GLN A 208 7.83 -2.33 2.69
N GLY A 209 6.63 -2.26 3.26
CA GLY A 209 5.40 -2.25 2.48
C GLY A 209 5.25 -1.00 1.59
N ILE A 210 5.65 0.17 2.09
CA ILE A 210 5.71 1.41 1.31
C ILE A 210 6.71 1.27 0.15
N ASP A 211 7.85 0.62 0.38
CA ASP A 211 8.81 0.33 -0.68
C ASP A 211 8.21 -0.59 -1.77
N ARG A 212 7.47 -1.64 -1.36
CA ARG A 212 6.73 -2.50 -2.32
C ARG A 212 5.72 -1.71 -3.14
N LEU A 213 4.91 -0.86 -2.50
CA LEU A 213 3.93 -0.03 -3.19
C LEU A 213 4.59 1.01 -4.13
N SER A 214 5.74 1.56 -3.73
CA SER A 214 6.49 2.56 -4.50
C SER A 214 7.08 1.97 -5.78
N ASN A 215 7.44 0.69 -5.75
CA ASN A 215 8.10 -0.02 -6.85
C ASN A 215 7.17 -0.98 -7.62
N TYR A 216 5.89 -1.06 -7.25
CA TYR A 216 4.94 -1.89 -7.97
C TYR A 216 4.63 -1.29 -9.35
N LYS A 217 5.19 -1.90 -10.39
CA LYS A 217 5.23 -1.35 -11.75
C LYS A 217 4.64 -2.27 -12.79
N LYS A 218 4.27 -1.67 -13.91
CA LYS A 218 3.86 -2.30 -15.16
C LYS A 218 5.05 -2.96 -15.84
N LYS A 219 4.80 -4.06 -16.54
CA LYS A 219 5.75 -4.70 -17.43
C LYS A 219 5.99 -3.84 -18.67
N TRP A 220 7.25 -3.63 -19.03
CA TRP A 220 7.63 -3.01 -20.29
C TRP A 220 7.52 -4.00 -21.45
N SER A 221 6.82 -3.64 -22.52
CA SER A 221 6.80 -4.36 -23.79
C SER A 221 7.81 -3.74 -24.75
N SER A 222 8.91 -4.44 -25.01
CA SER A 222 9.88 -4.01 -26.02
C SER A 222 9.31 -4.05 -27.44
N ALA A 223 8.33 -4.94 -27.70
CA ALA A 223 7.68 -5.06 -29.00
C ALA A 223 6.78 -3.85 -29.31
N ASP A 224 6.06 -3.36 -28.30
CA ASP A 224 5.13 -2.23 -28.44
C ASP A 224 5.75 -0.89 -28.01
N ALA A 225 7.01 -0.91 -27.57
CA ALA A 225 7.72 0.22 -26.98
C ALA A 225 6.89 0.99 -25.92
N ARG A 226 6.13 0.27 -25.09
CA ARG A 226 5.24 0.85 -24.07
C ARG A 226 5.10 -0.05 -22.85
N TYR A 227 4.65 0.54 -21.75
CA TYR A 227 4.20 -0.22 -20.58
C TYR A 227 2.84 -0.87 -20.84
N LEU A 228 2.69 -2.12 -20.40
CA LEU A 228 1.43 -2.85 -20.42
C LEU A 228 0.65 -2.56 -19.15
N ASP A 229 -0.47 -1.85 -19.28
CA ASP A 229 -1.24 -1.37 -18.13
C ASP A 229 -1.78 -2.51 -17.26
N ASP A 230 -2.19 -3.62 -17.87
CA ASP A 230 -2.84 -4.76 -17.21
C ASP A 230 -1.87 -5.88 -16.81
N THR A 231 -0.56 -5.66 -16.97
CA THR A 231 0.45 -6.68 -16.74
C THR A 231 1.52 -6.16 -15.78
N PRO A 232 1.49 -6.53 -14.49
CA PRO A 232 2.51 -6.15 -13.52
C PRO A 232 3.85 -6.81 -13.86
N ASP A 233 4.93 -6.08 -13.58
CA ASP A 233 6.27 -6.67 -13.51
C ASP A 233 6.44 -7.39 -12.18
N LYS A 234 6.63 -8.71 -12.25
CA LYS A 234 6.83 -9.56 -11.06
C LYS A 234 8.30 -9.75 -10.70
N SER A 235 9.25 -9.29 -11.52
CA SER A 235 10.67 -9.61 -11.33
C SER A 235 11.33 -8.82 -10.19
N ASN A 236 10.67 -7.80 -9.66
CA ASN A 236 11.22 -6.93 -8.62
C ASN A 236 10.74 -7.26 -7.20
N GLY A 237 10.00 -8.37 -7.02
CA GLY A 237 9.53 -8.83 -5.70
C GLY A 237 8.61 -7.84 -4.98
N CYS A 238 7.89 -6.98 -5.72
CA CYS A 238 6.98 -5.99 -5.14
C CYS A 238 5.50 -6.40 -5.27
N SER A 239 5.22 -7.54 -5.90
CA SER A 239 3.86 -7.94 -6.22
C SER A 239 3.08 -8.36 -4.99
N GLU A 240 3.70 -9.11 -4.09
CA GLU A 240 3.07 -9.68 -2.90
C GLU A 240 2.56 -8.56 -1.98
N GLY A 241 3.42 -7.61 -1.66
CA GLY A 241 3.05 -6.44 -0.85
C GLY A 241 1.95 -5.60 -1.48
N ALA A 242 2.01 -5.37 -2.79
CA ALA A 242 1.01 -4.61 -3.52
C ALA A 242 -0.33 -5.34 -3.65
N ASP A 243 -0.31 -6.65 -3.90
CA ASP A 243 -1.49 -7.48 -4.04
C ASP A 243 -2.19 -7.66 -2.68
N ALA A 244 -1.43 -7.80 -1.59
CA ALA A 244 -1.97 -7.81 -0.23
C ALA A 244 -2.68 -6.48 0.10
N PHE A 245 -2.10 -5.35 -0.31
CA PHE A 245 -2.74 -4.03 -0.15
C PHE A 245 -3.98 -3.86 -1.03
N ARG A 246 -3.97 -4.43 -2.25
CA ARG A 246 -5.17 -4.49 -3.10
C ARG A 246 -6.29 -5.29 -2.44
N GLN A 247 -5.99 -6.36 -1.70
CA GLN A 247 -7.00 -7.11 -0.93
C GLN A 247 -7.65 -6.24 0.14
N TYR A 248 -6.88 -5.38 0.81
CA TYR A 248 -7.43 -4.35 1.68
C TYR A 248 -8.43 -3.44 0.94
N ALA A 249 -7.99 -2.83 -0.16
CA ALA A 249 -8.79 -1.86 -0.88
C ALA A 249 -10.10 -2.48 -1.39
N GLN A 250 -10.05 -3.74 -1.82
CA GLN A 250 -11.23 -4.47 -2.24
C GLN A 250 -12.16 -4.82 -1.06
N ALA A 251 -11.61 -5.31 0.06
CA ALA A 251 -12.41 -5.60 1.25
C ALA A 251 -13.12 -4.34 1.76
N LYS A 252 -12.45 -3.18 1.69
CA LYS A 252 -13.03 -1.88 2.02
C LYS A 252 -14.13 -1.47 1.03
N GLU A 253 -13.88 -1.59 -0.27
CA GLU A 253 -14.88 -1.25 -1.31
C GLU A 253 -16.17 -2.07 -1.18
N LEU A 254 -16.05 -3.33 -0.76
CA LEU A 254 -17.18 -4.24 -0.54
C LEU A 254 -17.87 -4.05 0.82
N GLY A 255 -17.40 -3.13 1.67
CA GLY A 255 -17.94 -2.92 3.01
C GLY A 255 -17.69 -4.07 4.00
N LEU A 256 -16.76 -4.98 3.69
CA LEU A 256 -16.48 -6.15 4.52
C LEU A 256 -15.82 -5.77 5.85
N ILE A 257 -15.03 -4.71 5.87
CA ILE A 257 -14.33 -4.25 7.08
C ILE A 257 -15.32 -3.55 8.03
N ALA A 258 -16.15 -2.65 7.50
CA ALA A 258 -17.13 -1.89 8.28
C ALA A 258 -18.20 -2.81 8.91
N SER A 259 -18.77 -3.73 8.12
CA SER A 259 -19.77 -4.68 8.63
C SER A 259 -19.24 -5.56 9.77
N MET A 260 -17.94 -5.87 9.77
CA MET A 260 -17.29 -6.63 10.83
C MET A 260 -17.10 -5.82 12.12
N ALA A 261 -16.69 -4.55 11.99
CA ALA A 261 -16.58 -3.65 13.13
C ALA A 261 -17.94 -3.43 13.82
N ASP A 262 -19.01 -3.27 13.02
CA ASP A 262 -20.37 -3.13 13.55
C ASP A 262 -20.85 -4.40 14.27
N THR A 263 -20.52 -5.58 13.73
CA THR A 263 -20.85 -6.87 14.36
C THR A 263 -20.11 -7.09 15.68
N GLN A 264 -18.93 -6.48 15.89
CA GLN A 264 -18.24 -6.51 17.17
C GLN A 264 -18.85 -5.57 18.21
N ASN A 265 -19.52 -4.50 17.77
CA ASN A 265 -20.15 -3.49 18.61
C ASN A 265 -21.62 -3.77 18.95
N SER A 266 -22.16 -4.95 18.60
CA SER A 266 -23.52 -5.30 18.99
C SER A 266 -23.62 -5.51 20.51
N TYR A 267 -24.00 -4.47 21.23
CA TYR A 267 -24.35 -4.53 22.64
C TYR A 267 -25.58 -5.44 22.83
N VAL A 268 -25.45 -6.44 23.70
CA VAL A 268 -26.58 -7.23 24.19
C VAL A 268 -26.80 -6.81 25.63
N GLU A 269 -27.94 -6.14 25.89
CA GLU A 269 -28.32 -5.75 27.23
C GLU A 269 -28.50 -6.99 28.11
N ALA A 270 -27.79 -7.05 29.23
CA ALA A 270 -27.98 -8.13 30.18
C ALA A 270 -29.41 -8.07 30.74
N PRO A 271 -30.12 -9.20 30.89
CA PRO A 271 -31.42 -9.20 31.54
C PRO A 271 -31.29 -8.61 32.94
N ALA A 272 -32.25 -7.77 33.34
CA ALA A 272 -32.27 -7.16 34.66
C ALA A 272 -32.13 -8.23 35.76
N PRO A 273 -31.32 -8.00 36.80
CA PRO A 273 -31.16 -8.97 37.87
C PRO A 273 -32.52 -9.24 38.52
N GLU A 274 -32.88 -10.52 38.62
CA GLU A 274 -34.06 -10.92 39.41
C GLU A 274 -33.82 -10.50 40.86
N VAL A 275 -34.61 -9.54 41.32
CA VAL A 275 -34.63 -9.13 42.72
C VAL A 275 -35.38 -10.23 43.47
N TYR A 276 -34.65 -11.05 44.23
CA TYR A 276 -35.20 -12.04 45.15
C TYR A 276 -35.69 -11.38 46.44
#